data_AF-A0A7X8XJ29-F1
#
_entry.id   AF-A0A7X8XJ29-F1
#
_cell.length_a   1.000
_cell.length_b   1.000
_cell.length_c   1.000
_cell.angle_alpha   90.00
_cell.angle_beta   90.00
_cell.angle_gamma   90.00
#
_symmetry.space_group_name_H-M   'P 1'
#
loop_
_entity.id
_entity.type
_entity.pdbx_description
1 polymer ?
#
loop_
_entity_poly.entity_id
_entity_poly.type
_entity_poly.pdbx_seq_one_letter_code
_entity_poly.pdbx_strand_id
1 'polypeptide(L)'
;MRKTGIACALLFSLLVLGVSCTKQTIDYSDLASKGAYGQILSESSKRFAQDHSLIDLLWMARSYHESGYAEEASQALELYFALAYERQIDLEARRLALQIPFFREAAEQGRVLDELGELDDALATSYYQALLAKGSEAEANDVFARYLSETIAPYTYAEILLRTQAEFSLLLPVLNKLSDEDVVLVMAGASLLENEPERAASLAAITQLLEEQNLEEATRQLLYETLWRLYSQADMRVLANKYRSLAQRVQ
;
A
#
# COMPACT_ATOMS: atom_id res chain seq x y z
N MET A 1 -49.99 -20.43 70.73
CA MET A 1 -48.94 -21.22 70.06
C MET A 1 -49.35 -21.44 68.61
N ARG A 2 -48.48 -21.02 67.67
CA ARG A 2 -48.22 -21.52 66.30
C ARG A 2 -49.37 -22.28 65.59
N LYS A 3 -49.72 -21.99 64.34
CA LYS A 3 -48.80 -22.07 63.18
C LYS A 3 -49.29 -21.20 62.01
N THR A 4 -48.51 -20.16 61.74
CA THR A 4 -48.20 -19.64 60.40
C THR A 4 -47.75 -20.80 59.50
N GLY A 5 -48.47 -21.08 58.40
CA GLY A 5 -48.08 -22.22 57.56
C GLY A 5 -48.77 -22.36 56.20
N ILE A 6 -49.46 -21.33 55.70
CA ILE A 6 -50.13 -21.40 54.38
C ILE A 6 -49.65 -20.29 53.42
N ALA A 7 -48.95 -19.27 53.90
CA ALA A 7 -48.46 -18.17 53.06
C ALA A 7 -47.17 -18.48 52.27
N CYS A 8 -46.48 -19.61 52.53
CA CYS A 8 -45.20 -19.92 51.87
C CYS A 8 -45.32 -20.70 50.55
N ALA A 9 -46.48 -21.23 50.19
CA ALA A 9 -46.61 -22.08 49.00
C ALA A 9 -46.96 -21.34 47.70
N LEU A 10 -47.45 -20.09 47.78
CA LEU A 10 -47.78 -19.28 46.59
C LEU A 10 -46.68 -18.29 46.18
N LEU A 11 -45.64 -18.11 47.00
CA LEU A 11 -44.48 -17.28 46.64
C LEU A 11 -43.41 -18.05 45.84
N PHE A 12 -43.54 -19.37 45.70
CA PHE A 12 -42.55 -20.20 44.99
C PHE A 12 -42.94 -20.51 43.53
N SER A 13 -44.16 -20.20 43.09
CA SER A 13 -44.59 -20.44 41.69
C SER A 13 -44.43 -19.22 40.77
N LEU A 14 -43.95 -18.08 41.29
CA LEU A 14 -43.80 -16.83 40.52
C LEU A 14 -42.32 -16.51 40.19
N LEU A 15 -41.43 -17.51 40.29
CA LEU A 15 -39.97 -17.33 40.21
C LEU A 15 -39.31 -18.22 39.14
N VAL A 16 -40.04 -18.58 38.07
CA VAL A 16 -39.53 -19.42 36.96
C VAL A 16 -39.80 -18.81 35.57
N LEU A 17 -40.15 -17.52 35.46
CA LEU A 17 -40.20 -16.81 34.17
C LEU A 17 -39.07 -15.77 34.01
N GLY A 18 -37.94 -16.02 34.66
CA GLY A 18 -36.67 -15.40 34.30
C GLY A 18 -35.96 -16.25 33.24
N VAL A 19 -36.58 -16.46 32.07
CA VAL A 19 -35.82 -16.87 30.89
C VAL A 19 -34.96 -15.67 30.55
N SER A 20 -33.74 -15.67 31.10
CA SER A 20 -32.68 -14.81 30.66
C SER A 20 -32.55 -15.03 29.16
N CYS A 21 -33.00 -14.07 28.35
CA CYS A 21 -32.63 -14.00 26.94
C CYS A 21 -31.12 -13.83 26.90
N THR A 22 -30.38 -14.94 26.95
CA THR A 22 -29.02 -14.98 26.44
C THR A 22 -29.13 -14.56 24.98
N LYS A 23 -28.85 -13.28 24.68
CA LYS A 23 -28.59 -12.83 23.31
C LYS A 23 -27.50 -13.78 22.81
N GLN A 24 -27.88 -14.70 21.93
CA GLN A 24 -26.94 -15.63 21.34
C GLN A 24 -25.97 -14.79 20.52
N THR A 25 -24.77 -14.58 21.07
CA THR A 25 -23.71 -13.83 20.40
C THR A 25 -23.29 -14.63 19.19
N ILE A 26 -23.63 -14.16 18.00
CA ILE A 26 -23.23 -14.80 16.75
C ILE A 26 -21.75 -14.50 16.56
N ASP A 27 -20.96 -15.56 16.46
CA ASP A 27 -19.54 -15.45 16.11
C ASP A 27 -19.41 -15.43 14.58
N TYR A 28 -19.34 -14.22 14.02
CA TYR A 28 -19.18 -14.05 12.59
C TYR A 28 -17.83 -14.57 12.07
N SER A 29 -16.79 -14.58 12.91
CA SER A 29 -15.48 -15.11 12.53
C SER A 29 -15.54 -16.63 12.31
N ASP A 30 -16.24 -17.36 13.18
CA ASP A 30 -16.47 -18.80 12.99
C ASP A 30 -17.27 -19.08 11.71
N LEU A 31 -18.33 -18.30 11.45
CA LEU A 31 -19.11 -18.42 10.21
C LEU A 31 -18.29 -18.10 8.96
N ALA A 32 -17.42 -17.08 9.02
CA ALA A 32 -16.58 -16.67 7.90
C ALA A 32 -15.53 -17.73 7.57
N SER A 33 -14.95 -18.37 8.60
CA SER A 33 -14.02 -19.50 8.41
C SER A 33 -14.65 -20.69 7.67
N LYS A 34 -15.98 -20.81 7.72
CA LYS A 34 -16.78 -21.83 7.03
C LYS A 34 -17.30 -21.36 5.66
N GLY A 35 -16.97 -20.13 5.24
CA GLY A 35 -17.49 -19.51 4.03
C GLY A 35 -19.00 -19.21 4.07
N ALA A 36 -19.60 -19.15 5.26
CA ALA A 36 -21.05 -18.99 5.43
C ALA A 36 -21.52 -17.52 5.28
N TYR A 37 -21.02 -16.81 4.27
CA TYR A 37 -21.26 -15.37 4.06
C TYR A 37 -22.73 -15.03 3.82
N GLY A 38 -23.51 -15.92 3.19
CA GLY A 38 -24.96 -15.73 3.07
C GLY A 38 -25.68 -15.71 4.42
N GLN A 39 -25.25 -16.54 5.37
CA GLN A 39 -25.79 -16.55 6.73
C GLN A 39 -25.35 -15.32 7.51
N ILE A 40 -24.07 -14.95 7.41
CA ILE A 40 -23.55 -13.72 8.03
C ILE A 40 -24.37 -12.51 7.55
N LEU A 41 -24.57 -12.38 6.24
CA LEU A 41 -25.32 -11.27 5.65
C LEU A 41 -26.76 -11.21 6.16
N SER A 42 -27.46 -12.35 6.22
CA SER A 42 -28.82 -12.42 6.74
C SER A 42 -28.90 -11.97 8.20
N GLU A 43 -28.03 -12.52 9.05
CA GLU A 43 -28.05 -12.23 10.49
C GLU A 43 -27.58 -10.81 10.83
N SER A 44 -26.50 -10.35 10.19
CA SER A 44 -25.99 -8.98 10.36
C SER A 44 -26.98 -7.94 9.88
N SER A 45 -27.62 -8.12 8.72
CA SER A 45 -28.65 -7.19 8.22
C SER A 45 -29.84 -7.08 9.19
N LYS A 46 -30.33 -8.22 9.71
CA LYS A 46 -31.42 -8.25 10.67
C LYS A 46 -31.06 -7.55 11.98
N ARG A 47 -29.85 -7.80 12.49
CA ARG A 47 -29.38 -7.18 13.74
C ARG A 47 -29.09 -5.70 13.55
N PHE A 48 -28.51 -5.29 12.43
CA PHE A 48 -28.29 -3.88 12.13
C PHE A 48 -29.62 -3.11 12.11
N ALA A 49 -30.66 -3.65 11.47
CA ALA A 49 -31.98 -3.04 11.44
C ALA A 49 -32.64 -2.87 12.84
N GLN A 50 -32.22 -3.68 13.83
CA GLN A 50 -32.76 -3.65 15.19
C GLN A 50 -31.89 -2.82 16.14
N ASP A 51 -30.59 -3.11 16.15
CA ASP A 51 -29.62 -2.68 17.15
C ASP A 51 -28.69 -1.56 16.61
N HIS A 52 -28.68 -1.27 15.30
CA HIS A 52 -27.80 -0.28 14.63
C HIS A 52 -26.31 -0.47 14.94
N SER A 53 -25.89 -1.72 15.12
CA SER A 53 -24.54 -2.07 15.55
C SER A 53 -23.53 -1.92 14.42
N LEU A 54 -22.46 -1.14 14.65
CA LEU A 54 -21.41 -0.89 13.64
C LEU A 54 -20.74 -2.17 13.15
N ILE A 55 -20.48 -3.14 14.03
CA ILE A 55 -19.83 -4.39 13.65
C ILE A 55 -20.65 -5.16 12.62
N ASP A 56 -21.99 -5.04 12.65
CA ASP A 56 -22.86 -5.71 11.69
C ASP A 56 -22.66 -5.10 10.28
N LEU A 57 -22.44 -3.78 10.16
CA LEU A 57 -22.12 -3.14 8.87
C LEU A 57 -20.79 -3.64 8.28
N LEU A 58 -19.76 -3.80 9.11
CA LEU A 58 -18.48 -4.35 8.67
C LEU A 58 -18.66 -5.78 8.12
N TRP A 59 -19.42 -6.61 8.82
CA TRP A 59 -19.68 -7.99 8.38
C TRP A 59 -20.61 -8.07 7.17
N MET A 60 -21.54 -7.13 7.01
CA MET A 60 -22.31 -6.97 5.76
C MET A 60 -21.37 -6.65 4.60
N ALA A 61 -20.52 -5.63 4.75
CA ALA A 61 -19.55 -5.24 3.73
C ALA A 61 -18.64 -6.39 3.32
N ARG A 62 -18.10 -7.12 4.31
CA ARG A 62 -17.27 -8.32 4.06
C ARG A 62 -18.05 -9.39 3.31
N SER A 63 -19.28 -9.68 3.74
CA SER A 63 -20.10 -10.72 3.10
C SER A 63 -20.46 -10.38 1.66
N TYR A 64 -20.77 -9.11 1.37
CA TYR A 64 -21.00 -8.64 0.01
C TYR A 64 -19.74 -8.76 -0.84
N HIS A 65 -18.58 -8.33 -0.34
CA HIS A 65 -17.31 -8.43 -1.04
C HIS A 65 -16.98 -9.88 -1.42
N GLU A 66 -17.05 -10.80 -0.45
CA GLU A 66 -16.78 -12.23 -0.64
C GLU A 66 -17.79 -12.92 -1.55
N SER A 67 -18.98 -12.32 -1.72
CA SER A 67 -20.02 -12.80 -2.62
C SER A 67 -19.97 -12.14 -4.01
N GLY A 68 -19.00 -11.24 -4.26
CA GLY A 68 -18.82 -10.55 -5.55
C GLY A 68 -19.71 -9.31 -5.77
N TYR A 69 -20.44 -8.87 -4.75
CA TYR A 69 -21.32 -7.70 -4.79
C TYR A 69 -20.55 -6.45 -4.36
N ALA A 70 -19.69 -5.94 -5.25
CA ALA A 70 -18.75 -4.87 -4.92
C ALA A 70 -19.42 -3.53 -4.56
N GLU A 71 -20.52 -3.17 -5.24
CA GLU A 71 -21.24 -1.92 -4.97
C GLU A 71 -21.87 -1.92 -3.57
N GLU A 72 -22.55 -3.01 -3.22
CA GLU A 72 -23.18 -3.20 -1.91
C GLU A 72 -22.13 -3.29 -0.80
N ALA A 73 -20.98 -3.92 -1.07
CA ALA A 73 -19.85 -3.95 -0.15
C ALA A 73 -19.35 -2.52 0.13
N SER A 74 -19.15 -1.72 -0.94
CA SER A 74 -18.73 -0.32 -0.82
C SER A 74 -19.74 0.49 -0.02
N GLN A 75 -21.04 0.40 -0.33
CA GLN A 75 -22.08 1.16 0.37
C GLN A 75 -22.18 0.80 1.86
N ALA A 76 -22.10 -0.49 2.20
CA ALA A 76 -22.11 -0.93 3.59
C ALA A 76 -20.87 -0.42 4.35
N LEU A 77 -19.70 -0.43 3.70
CA LEU A 77 -18.46 0.06 4.28
C LEU A 77 -18.45 1.59 4.40
N GLU A 78 -18.95 2.33 3.41
CA GLU A 78 -19.14 3.79 3.49
C GLU A 78 -20.01 4.17 4.68
N LEU A 79 -21.13 3.46 4.88
CA LEU A 79 -22.00 3.70 6.03
C LEU A 79 -21.30 3.37 7.35
N TYR A 80 -20.48 2.32 7.40
CA TYR A 80 -19.65 1.99 8.56
C TYR A 80 -18.70 3.15 8.90
N PHE A 81 -17.93 3.64 7.93
CA PHE A 81 -16.99 4.75 8.13
C PHE A 81 -17.69 6.07 8.46
N ALA A 82 -18.89 6.31 7.93
CA ALA A 82 -19.67 7.51 8.23
C ALA A 82 -20.21 7.54 9.67
N LEU A 83 -20.45 6.36 10.28
CA LEU A 83 -21.02 6.25 11.64
C LEU A 83 -19.96 5.97 12.71
N ALA A 84 -18.81 5.41 12.34
CA ALA A 84 -17.72 5.13 13.26
C ALA A 84 -16.92 6.42 13.57
N TYR A 85 -16.57 6.61 14.85
CA TYR A 85 -15.51 7.57 15.19
C TYR A 85 -14.15 6.98 14.84
N GLU A 86 -13.14 7.80 14.52
CA GLU A 86 -11.80 7.34 14.10
C GLU A 86 -11.21 6.24 15.01
N ARG A 87 -11.32 6.42 16.33
CA ARG A 87 -10.85 5.47 17.36
C ARG A 87 -11.61 4.14 17.43
N GLN A 88 -12.72 4.01 16.70
CA GLN A 88 -13.60 2.84 16.65
C GLN A 88 -13.50 2.10 15.31
N ILE A 89 -12.82 2.68 14.32
CA ILE A 89 -12.60 2.04 13.03
C ILE A 89 -11.68 0.85 13.26
N ASP A 90 -12.22 -0.34 12.98
CA ASP A 90 -11.51 -1.60 13.09
C ASP A 90 -10.39 -1.68 12.05
N LEU A 91 -9.27 -2.31 12.40
CA LEU A 91 -8.17 -2.55 11.47
C LEU A 91 -8.66 -3.35 10.25
N GLU A 92 -9.58 -4.30 10.46
CA GLU A 92 -10.14 -5.11 9.39
C GLU A 92 -11.02 -4.28 8.44
N ALA A 93 -11.68 -3.24 8.94
CA ALA A 93 -12.43 -2.32 8.08
C ALA A 93 -11.51 -1.51 7.16
N ARG A 94 -10.32 -1.12 7.66
CA ARG A 94 -9.30 -0.43 6.86
C ARG A 94 -8.70 -1.34 5.80
N ARG A 95 -8.43 -2.61 6.14
CA ARG A 95 -7.95 -3.61 5.17
C ARG A 95 -9.00 -3.87 4.09
N LEU A 96 -10.26 -4.04 4.49
CA LEU A 96 -11.37 -4.25 3.56
C LEU A 96 -11.56 -3.04 2.62
N ALA A 97 -11.34 -1.82 3.11
CA ALA A 97 -11.39 -0.61 2.28
C ALA A 97 -10.39 -0.62 1.11
N LEU A 98 -9.22 -1.26 1.26
CA LEU A 98 -8.27 -1.44 0.16
C LEU A 98 -8.66 -2.58 -0.80
N GLN A 99 -9.41 -3.57 -0.32
CA GLN A 99 -9.79 -4.74 -1.10
C GLN A 99 -11.05 -4.53 -1.94
N ILE A 100 -11.94 -3.61 -1.53
CA ILE A 100 -13.14 -3.27 -2.29
C ILE A 100 -12.77 -2.34 -3.46
N PRO A 101 -13.06 -2.74 -4.70
CA PRO A 101 -12.77 -1.91 -5.86
C PRO A 101 -13.48 -0.56 -5.78
N PHE A 102 -12.78 0.51 -6.15
CA PHE A 102 -13.30 1.89 -6.24
C PHE A 102 -13.85 2.48 -4.93
N PHE A 103 -13.54 1.88 -3.78
CA PHE A 103 -13.88 2.49 -2.50
C PHE A 103 -13.15 3.84 -2.35
N ARG A 104 -13.92 4.91 -2.11
CA ARG A 104 -13.44 6.29 -2.26
C ARG A 104 -12.31 6.63 -1.30
N GLU A 105 -12.38 6.13 -0.07
CA GLU A 105 -11.43 6.40 0.99
C GLU A 105 -10.27 5.39 1.03
N ALA A 106 -10.13 4.53 0.01
CA ALA A 106 -9.10 3.48 -0.01
C ALA A 106 -7.68 4.04 0.19
N ALA A 107 -7.33 5.15 -0.48
CA ALA A 107 -6.01 5.78 -0.32
C ALA A 107 -5.80 6.31 1.11
N GLU A 108 -6.81 6.95 1.71
CA GLU A 108 -6.76 7.41 3.10
C GLU A 108 -6.56 6.24 4.08
N GLN A 109 -7.28 5.14 3.89
CA GLN A 109 -7.13 3.97 4.76
C GLN A 109 -5.79 3.27 4.56
N GLY A 110 -5.27 3.23 3.33
CA GLY A 110 -3.93 2.73 3.03
C GLY A 110 -2.83 3.53 3.73
N ARG A 111 -2.96 4.86 3.79
CA ARG A 111 -2.03 5.72 4.54
C ARG A 111 -2.03 5.39 6.04
N VAL A 112 -3.22 5.20 6.63
CA VAL A 112 -3.30 4.83 8.04
C VAL A 112 -2.70 3.44 8.29
N LEU A 113 -2.91 2.48 7.38
CA LEU A 113 -2.28 1.16 7.48
C LEU A 113 -0.75 1.23 7.35
N ASP A 114 -0.22 2.09 6.47
CA ASP A 114 1.22 2.36 6.34
C ASP A 114 1.80 2.89 7.65
N GLU A 115 1.16 3.92 8.23
CA GLU A 115 1.58 4.52 9.51
C GLU A 115 1.55 3.53 10.69
N LEU A 116 0.63 2.56 10.65
CA LEU A 116 0.54 1.48 11.64
C LEU A 116 1.52 0.32 11.39
N GLY A 117 2.17 0.27 10.22
CA GLY A 117 3.02 -0.85 9.82
C GLY A 117 2.25 -2.12 9.46
N GLU A 118 1.01 -1.98 9.03
CA GLU A 118 0.04 -3.08 8.79
C GLU A 118 -0.15 -3.38 7.29
N LEU A 119 0.70 -2.84 6.41
CA LEU A 119 0.72 -3.17 4.99
C LEU A 119 1.56 -4.42 4.72
N ASP A 120 0.91 -5.45 4.18
CA ASP A 120 1.57 -6.55 3.46
C ASP A 120 1.64 -6.25 1.95
N ASP A 121 2.27 -7.12 1.16
CA ASP A 121 2.46 -6.91 -0.28
C ASP A 121 1.13 -6.73 -1.04
N ALA A 122 0.08 -7.44 -0.63
CA ALA A 122 -1.23 -7.39 -1.29
C ALA A 122 -1.96 -6.08 -0.98
N LEU A 123 -1.93 -5.64 0.28
CA LEU A 123 -2.47 -4.36 0.71
C LEU A 123 -1.66 -3.21 0.13
N ALA A 124 -0.33 -3.30 0.09
CA ALA A 124 0.53 -2.30 -0.52
C ALA A 124 0.26 -2.14 -2.03
N THR A 125 0.01 -3.25 -2.74
CA THR A 125 -0.39 -3.20 -4.16
C THR A 125 -1.71 -2.46 -4.34
N SER A 126 -2.69 -2.77 -3.49
CA SER A 126 -4.02 -2.13 -3.54
C SER A 126 -3.94 -0.65 -3.18
N TYR A 127 -3.11 -0.30 -2.19
CA TYR A 127 -2.85 1.07 -1.79
C TYR A 127 -2.17 1.87 -2.90
N TYR A 128 -1.14 1.31 -3.53
CA TYR A 128 -0.48 1.89 -4.69
C TYR A 128 -1.47 2.20 -5.82
N GLN A 129 -2.36 1.26 -6.15
CA GLN A 129 -3.40 1.47 -7.16
C GLN A 129 -4.39 2.57 -6.77
N ALA A 130 -4.80 2.64 -5.50
CA ALA A 130 -5.68 3.68 -5.00
C ALA A 130 -5.04 5.08 -5.10
N LEU A 131 -3.74 5.21 -4.82
CA LEU A 131 -3.00 6.46 -4.96
C LEU A 131 -2.91 6.91 -6.41
N LEU A 132 -2.63 5.99 -7.35
CA LEU A 132 -2.63 6.28 -8.78
C LEU A 132 -4.00 6.77 -9.26
N ALA A 133 -5.07 6.11 -8.85
CA ALA A 133 -6.44 6.49 -9.21
C ALA A 133 -6.80 7.92 -8.71
N LYS A 134 -6.18 8.36 -7.62
CA LYS A 134 -6.36 9.70 -7.03
C LYS A 134 -5.42 10.75 -7.64
N GLY A 135 -4.45 10.35 -8.47
CA GLY A 135 -3.42 11.24 -9.02
C GLY A 135 -2.29 11.57 -8.05
N SER A 136 -2.12 10.80 -6.97
CA SER A 136 -1.05 10.97 -5.98
C SER A 136 0.23 10.24 -6.37
N GLU A 137 0.82 10.59 -7.52
CA GLU A 137 1.95 9.84 -8.11
C GLU A 137 3.20 9.79 -7.23
N ALA A 138 3.55 10.88 -6.55
CA ALA A 138 4.72 10.92 -5.66
C ALA A 138 4.59 9.92 -4.51
N GLU A 139 3.44 9.91 -3.83
CA GLU A 139 3.16 8.97 -2.74
C GLU A 139 3.06 7.53 -3.25
N ALA A 140 2.51 7.32 -4.46
CA ALA A 140 2.47 6.00 -5.08
C ALA A 140 3.90 5.45 -5.33
N ASN A 141 4.80 6.30 -5.82
CA ASN A 141 6.20 5.91 -6.02
C ASN A 141 6.88 5.54 -4.70
N ASP A 142 6.60 6.24 -3.60
CA ASP A 142 7.13 5.92 -2.28
C ASP A 142 6.64 4.55 -1.78
N VAL A 143 5.35 4.27 -1.92
CA VAL A 143 4.75 2.96 -1.56
C VAL A 143 5.35 1.86 -2.42
N PHE A 144 5.45 2.07 -3.72
CA PHE A 144 6.06 1.13 -4.64
C PHE A 144 7.50 0.81 -4.22
N ALA A 145 8.29 1.84 -3.91
CA ALA A 145 9.67 1.69 -3.50
C ALA A 145 9.84 0.87 -2.22
N ARG A 146 9.00 1.16 -1.23
CA ARG A 146 9.12 0.56 0.11
C ARG A 146 8.63 -0.88 0.14
N TYR A 147 7.55 -1.19 -0.57
CA TYR A 147 6.86 -2.48 -0.44
C TYR A 147 6.95 -3.36 -1.68
N LEU A 148 6.97 -2.76 -2.88
CA LEU A 148 6.76 -3.51 -4.13
C LEU A 148 8.03 -3.61 -4.98
N SER A 149 9.09 -2.91 -4.63
CA SER A 149 10.33 -2.87 -5.42
C SER A 149 10.99 -4.23 -5.61
N GLU A 150 10.85 -5.13 -4.64
CA GLU A 150 11.41 -6.49 -4.72
C GLU A 150 10.61 -7.43 -5.63
N THR A 151 9.41 -7.02 -6.06
CA THR A 151 8.61 -7.76 -7.05
C THR A 151 9.07 -7.53 -8.49
N ILE A 152 9.96 -6.56 -8.71
CA ILE A 152 10.55 -6.23 -10.01
C ILE A 152 12.07 -6.43 -9.96
N ALA A 153 12.66 -6.86 -11.07
CA ALA A 153 14.11 -6.94 -11.18
C ALA A 153 14.76 -5.58 -10.89
N PRO A 154 15.84 -5.51 -10.07
CA PRO A 154 16.44 -4.23 -9.66
C PRO A 154 16.81 -3.30 -10.83
N TYR A 155 17.27 -3.85 -11.95
CA TYR A 155 17.61 -3.10 -13.16
C TYR A 155 16.39 -2.35 -13.69
N THR A 156 15.29 -3.06 -13.90
CA THR A 156 14.02 -2.49 -14.39
C THR A 156 13.47 -1.46 -13.42
N TYR A 157 13.62 -1.71 -12.12
CA TYR A 157 13.14 -0.77 -11.12
C TYR A 157 13.95 0.55 -11.13
N ALA A 158 15.28 0.48 -11.28
CA ALA A 158 16.12 1.67 -11.42
C ALA A 158 15.74 2.48 -12.67
N GLU A 159 15.46 1.82 -13.80
CA GLU A 159 14.99 2.50 -15.03
C GLU A 159 13.67 3.24 -14.81
N ILE A 160 12.72 2.66 -14.07
CA ILE A 160 11.46 3.30 -13.73
C ILE A 160 11.73 4.56 -12.91
N LEU A 161 12.50 4.46 -11.81
CA LEU A 161 12.82 5.59 -10.94
C LEU A 161 13.49 6.75 -11.68
N LEU A 162 14.38 6.44 -12.62
CA LEU A 162 15.06 7.46 -13.42
C LEU A 162 14.12 8.13 -14.41
N ARG A 163 13.23 7.37 -15.07
CA ARG A 163 12.24 7.89 -16.02
C ARG A 163 11.16 8.73 -15.36
N THR A 164 10.71 8.35 -14.16
CA THR A 164 9.73 9.12 -13.38
C THR A 164 10.34 10.27 -12.61
N GLN A 165 11.65 10.50 -12.76
CA GLN A 165 12.41 11.50 -12.03
C GLN A 165 12.23 11.41 -10.49
N ALA A 166 12.10 10.20 -9.96
CA ALA A 166 11.95 9.96 -8.53
C ALA A 166 13.11 10.54 -7.69
N GLU A 167 12.88 10.69 -6.39
CA GLU A 167 13.89 11.20 -5.45
C GLU A 167 15.13 10.28 -5.38
N PHE A 168 16.30 10.88 -5.19
CA PHE A 168 17.57 10.14 -5.08
C PHE A 168 17.63 9.21 -3.86
N SER A 169 16.85 9.51 -2.82
CA SER A 169 16.67 8.67 -1.62
C SER A 169 16.19 7.26 -1.98
N LEU A 170 15.36 7.14 -3.01
CA LEU A 170 14.85 5.87 -3.53
C LEU A 170 15.81 5.21 -4.54
N LEU A 171 16.58 6.02 -5.27
CA LEU A 171 17.46 5.53 -6.33
C LEU A 171 18.70 4.80 -5.79
N LEU A 172 19.40 5.38 -4.82
CA LEU A 172 20.69 4.87 -4.33
C LEU A 172 20.62 3.42 -3.80
N PRO A 173 19.61 3.02 -3.00
CA PRO A 173 19.50 1.63 -2.55
C PRO A 173 19.34 0.63 -3.69
N VAL A 174 18.67 1.02 -4.79
CA VAL A 174 18.44 0.15 -5.95
C VAL A 174 19.72 0.00 -6.76
N LEU A 175 20.44 1.10 -7.00
CA LEU A 175 21.72 1.06 -7.72
C LEU A 175 22.75 0.18 -7.01
N ASN A 176 22.76 0.17 -5.67
CA ASN A 176 23.65 -0.69 -4.89
C ASN A 176 23.34 -2.20 -5.03
N LYS A 177 22.16 -2.56 -5.56
CA LYS A 177 21.80 -3.95 -5.87
C LYS A 177 22.24 -4.36 -7.29
N LEU A 178 22.75 -3.43 -8.10
CA LEU A 178 23.17 -3.65 -9.49
C LEU A 178 24.67 -3.93 -9.59
N SER A 179 25.08 -4.57 -10.69
CA SER A 179 26.50 -4.59 -11.08
C SER A 179 26.94 -3.21 -11.56
N ASP A 180 28.24 -2.90 -11.49
CA ASP A 180 28.77 -1.63 -11.98
C ASP A 180 28.41 -1.39 -13.46
N GLU A 181 28.42 -2.45 -14.27
CA GLU A 181 28.04 -2.42 -15.69
C GLU A 181 26.57 -2.05 -15.89
N ASP A 182 25.68 -2.65 -15.09
CA ASP A 182 24.25 -2.32 -15.09
C ASP A 182 24.00 -0.88 -14.65
N VAL A 183 24.74 -0.37 -13.65
CA VAL A 183 24.63 1.03 -13.25
C VAL A 183 25.03 1.96 -14.41
N VAL A 184 26.11 1.66 -15.13
CA VAL A 184 26.50 2.42 -16.33
C VAL A 184 25.39 2.42 -17.38
N LEU A 185 24.80 1.26 -17.67
CA LEU A 185 23.72 1.13 -18.66
C LEU A 185 22.48 1.95 -18.28
N VAL A 186 22.05 1.82 -17.02
CA VAL A 186 20.89 2.54 -16.50
C VAL A 186 21.12 4.06 -16.50
N MET A 187 22.31 4.52 -16.10
CA MET A 187 22.70 5.93 -16.15
C MET A 187 22.81 6.45 -17.58
N ALA A 188 23.28 5.62 -18.52
CA ALA A 188 23.31 5.97 -19.93
C ALA A 188 21.90 6.24 -20.45
N GLY A 189 20.92 5.41 -20.08
CA GLY A 189 19.51 5.63 -20.36
C GLY A 189 18.99 6.95 -19.79
N ALA A 190 19.29 7.25 -18.52
CA ALA A 190 18.90 8.50 -17.87
C ALA A 190 19.50 9.75 -18.53
N SER A 191 20.74 9.65 -19.03
CA SER A 191 21.43 10.76 -19.72
C SER A 191 20.82 11.15 -21.07
N LEU A 192 19.91 10.31 -21.60
CA LEU A 192 19.15 10.60 -22.82
C LEU A 192 17.82 11.30 -22.53
N LEU A 193 17.39 11.31 -21.28
CA LEU A 193 16.22 12.06 -20.83
C LEU A 193 16.58 13.53 -20.62
N GLU A 194 15.58 14.40 -20.68
CA GLU A 194 15.71 15.80 -20.29
C GLU A 194 15.69 15.89 -18.77
N ASN A 195 16.84 16.25 -18.18
CA ASN A 195 16.97 16.45 -16.74
C ASN A 195 17.22 17.92 -16.43
N GLU A 196 16.63 18.40 -15.35
CA GLU A 196 16.97 19.70 -14.77
C GLU A 196 18.47 19.74 -14.40
N PRO A 197 19.15 20.91 -14.50
CA PRO A 197 20.60 21.00 -14.32
C PRO A 197 21.11 20.43 -12.99
N GLU A 198 20.38 20.66 -11.89
CA GLU A 198 20.74 20.11 -10.57
C GLU A 198 20.66 18.59 -10.54
N ARG A 199 19.59 18.00 -11.10
CA ARG A 199 19.42 16.55 -11.18
C ARG A 199 20.50 15.93 -12.07
N ALA A 200 20.78 16.54 -13.21
CA ALA A 200 21.84 16.11 -14.11
C ALA A 200 23.22 16.11 -13.41
N ALA A 201 23.51 17.13 -12.60
CA ALA A 201 24.74 17.21 -11.81
C ALA A 201 24.83 16.08 -10.77
N SER A 202 23.73 15.79 -10.07
CA SER A 202 23.67 14.69 -9.10
C SER A 202 23.85 13.31 -9.76
N LEU A 203 23.20 13.06 -10.90
CA LEU A 203 23.39 11.83 -11.68
C LEU A 203 24.83 11.70 -12.18
N ALA A 204 25.44 12.81 -12.65
CA ALA A 204 26.83 12.83 -13.08
C ALA A 204 27.77 12.47 -11.93
N ALA A 205 27.55 13.03 -10.74
CA ALA A 205 28.37 12.76 -9.57
C ALA A 205 28.31 11.28 -9.15
N ILE A 206 27.12 10.65 -9.15
CA ILE A 206 26.97 9.22 -8.87
C ILE A 206 27.69 8.39 -9.93
N THR A 207 27.47 8.72 -11.20
CA THR A 207 28.05 8.01 -12.34
C THR A 207 29.58 8.11 -12.35
N GLN A 208 30.14 9.24 -11.90
CA GLN A 208 31.58 9.48 -11.87
C GLN A 208 32.31 8.51 -10.92
N LEU A 209 31.64 8.03 -9.87
CA LEU A 209 32.23 7.06 -8.93
C LEU A 209 32.62 5.73 -9.62
N LEU A 210 32.04 5.44 -10.79
CA LEU A 210 32.33 4.24 -11.57
C LEU A 210 33.64 4.35 -12.37
N GLU A 211 34.26 5.54 -12.47
CA GLU A 211 35.55 5.71 -13.14
C GLU A 211 36.67 4.87 -12.50
N GLU A 212 36.59 4.66 -11.19
CA GLU A 212 37.59 3.91 -10.42
C GLU A 212 37.40 2.39 -10.53
N GLN A 213 36.29 1.94 -11.11
CA GLN A 213 35.94 0.53 -11.19
C GLN A 213 36.60 -0.16 -12.40
N ASN A 214 36.79 -1.47 -12.26
CA ASN A 214 37.35 -2.31 -13.32
C ASN A 214 36.26 -2.70 -14.33
N LEU A 215 35.95 -1.77 -15.23
CA LEU A 215 34.97 -1.95 -16.29
C LEU A 215 35.61 -2.48 -17.58
N GLU A 216 34.85 -3.28 -18.34
CA GLU A 216 35.18 -3.60 -19.72
C GLU A 216 35.32 -2.33 -20.57
N GLU A 217 36.15 -2.39 -21.61
CA GLU A 217 36.49 -1.23 -22.44
C GLU A 217 35.26 -0.57 -23.08
N ALA A 218 34.32 -1.37 -23.60
CA ALA A 218 33.06 -0.90 -24.17
C ALA A 218 32.20 -0.18 -23.11
N THR A 219 32.09 -0.75 -21.91
CA THR A 219 31.35 -0.16 -20.80
C THR A 219 32.01 1.14 -20.31
N ARG A 220 33.35 1.19 -20.29
CA ARG A 220 34.09 2.40 -19.94
C ARG A 220 33.89 3.51 -20.97
N GLN A 221 33.82 3.19 -22.25
CA GLN A 221 33.48 4.16 -23.28
C GLN A 221 32.07 4.72 -23.06
N LEU A 222 31.10 3.83 -22.80
CA LEU A 222 29.72 4.23 -22.50
C LEU A 222 29.63 5.12 -21.26
N LEU A 223 30.40 4.81 -20.21
CA LEU A 223 30.51 5.63 -19.00
C LEU A 223 30.95 7.07 -19.36
N TYR A 224 31.99 7.24 -20.16
CA TYR A 224 32.47 8.56 -20.54
C TYR A 224 31.48 9.33 -21.42
N GLU A 225 30.78 8.65 -22.34
CA GLU A 225 29.71 9.29 -23.11
C GLU A 225 28.56 9.75 -22.21
N THR A 226 28.19 8.93 -21.23
CA THR A 226 27.14 9.22 -20.25
C THR A 226 27.50 10.44 -19.40
N LEU A 227 28.72 10.48 -18.85
CA LEU A 227 29.23 11.62 -18.09
C LEU A 227 29.29 12.89 -18.92
N TRP A 228 29.70 12.81 -20.19
CA TRP A 228 29.67 13.94 -21.09
C TRP A 228 28.26 14.51 -21.25
N ARG A 229 27.25 13.66 -21.50
CA ARG A 229 25.84 14.09 -21.65
C ARG A 229 25.31 14.73 -20.37
N LEU A 230 25.48 14.07 -19.23
CA LEU A 230 24.99 14.57 -17.94
C LEU A 230 25.65 15.89 -17.55
N TYR A 231 26.98 16.01 -17.68
CA TYR A 231 27.66 17.29 -17.41
C TYR A 231 27.31 18.40 -18.41
N SER A 232 26.89 18.04 -19.63
CA SER A 232 26.37 19.01 -20.60
C SER A 232 24.99 19.53 -20.18
N GLN A 233 24.09 18.64 -19.71
CA GLN A 233 22.77 19.03 -19.19
C GLN A 233 22.90 19.85 -17.88
N ALA A 234 23.91 19.58 -17.07
CA ALA A 234 24.22 20.31 -15.84
C ALA A 234 24.95 21.66 -16.06
N ASP A 235 25.14 22.10 -17.31
CA ASP A 235 25.91 23.30 -17.68
C ASP A 235 27.38 23.32 -17.20
N MET A 236 27.96 22.17 -16.87
CA MET A 236 29.35 22.03 -16.40
C MET A 236 30.33 21.83 -17.56
N ARG A 237 30.52 22.88 -18.37
CA ARG A 237 31.27 22.83 -19.65
C ARG A 237 32.68 22.24 -19.56
N VAL A 238 33.43 22.54 -18.50
CA VAL A 238 34.81 22.04 -18.34
C VAL A 238 34.83 20.52 -18.20
N LEU A 239 33.95 19.97 -17.37
CA LEU A 239 33.82 18.53 -17.16
C LEU A 239 33.24 17.85 -18.40
N ALA A 240 32.22 18.43 -19.03
CA ALA A 240 31.66 17.92 -20.28
C ALA A 240 32.74 17.74 -21.37
N ASN A 241 33.62 18.73 -21.55
CA ASN A 241 34.70 18.67 -22.53
C ASN A 241 35.77 17.61 -22.19
N LYS A 242 36.08 17.41 -20.90
CA LYS A 242 36.95 16.32 -20.43
C LYS A 242 36.41 14.97 -20.90
N TYR A 243 35.16 14.66 -20.55
CA TYR A 243 34.57 13.35 -20.84
C TYR A 243 34.30 13.14 -22.33
N ARG A 244 33.95 14.19 -23.08
CA ARG A 244 33.87 14.13 -24.55
C ARG A 244 35.20 13.69 -25.17
N SER A 245 36.31 14.23 -24.68
CA SER A 245 37.64 13.89 -25.18
C SER A 245 38.05 12.45 -24.80
N LEU A 246 37.67 11.99 -23.61
CA LEU A 246 37.95 10.62 -23.15
C LEU A 246 37.13 9.59 -23.94
N ALA A 247 35.85 9.85 -24.18
CA ALA A 247 34.99 8.98 -24.98
C ALA A 247 35.52 8.76 -26.42
N GLN A 248 36.17 9.78 -27.01
CA GLN A 248 36.75 9.71 -28.35
C GLN A 248 38.09 8.95 -28.44
N ARG A 249 38.76 8.68 -27.30
CA ARG A 249 40.08 8.05 -27.27
C ARG A 249 40.04 6.52 -27.14
N VAL A 250 38.87 5.94 -26.89
CA VAL A 250 38.68 4.49 -26.66
C VAL A 250 38.34 3.75 -27.98
N GLN A 251 38.58 4.37 -29.14
CA GLN A 251 38.46 3.75 -30.47
C GLN A 251 39.81 3.26 -30.99
#